data_AF-A0A8S3A3T6-F1
#
_entry.id   AF-A0A8S3A3T6-F1
#
_cell.length_a   1.000
_cell.length_b   1.000
_cell.length_c   1.000
_cell.angle_alpha   90.00
_cell.angle_beta   90.00
_cell.angle_gamma   90.00
#
_symmetry.space_group_name_H-M   'P 1'
#
loop_
_entity.id
_entity.type
_entity.pdbx_description
1 polymer ?
#
loop_
_entity_poly.entity_id
_entity_poly.type
_entity_poly.pdbx_seq_one_letter_code
_entity_poly.pdbx_strand_id
1 'polypeptide(L)'
;DFDYIMIIDTEGLLGVEREDKEFDRRLVLFCLAVSHLVIVNMIGEVNESLKTMLTLCADSLKQMNVNRVPQPIVHFILNQKADLNIQNNQAAIDKIIADLKSFDLSGMIDIKPETFHTLPNAFKKERGPLNDTNLPCLIKTEPDFIELV
;
A
#
# COMPACT_ATOMS: atom_id res chain seq x y z
N ASP A 1 -7.19 -0.53 -25.25
CA ASP A 1 -7.35 -2.00 -25.25
C ASP A 1 -6.13 -2.65 -24.65
N PHE A 2 -6.33 -3.46 -23.63
CA PHE A 2 -5.29 -4.33 -23.06
C PHE A 2 -5.63 -5.75 -23.44
N ASP A 3 -4.72 -6.46 -24.07
CA ASP A 3 -4.96 -7.85 -24.48
C ASP A 3 -4.92 -8.81 -23.28
N TYR A 4 -4.15 -8.46 -22.25
CA TYR A 4 -3.97 -9.26 -21.03
C TYR A 4 -3.75 -8.38 -19.80
N ILE A 5 -4.34 -8.78 -18.67
CA ILE A 5 -4.11 -8.19 -17.35
C ILE A 5 -3.33 -9.20 -16.52
N MET A 6 -2.13 -8.83 -16.07
CA MET A 6 -1.33 -9.64 -15.13
C MET A 6 -1.50 -9.06 -13.74
N ILE A 7 -1.86 -9.92 -12.78
CA ILE A 7 -1.95 -9.57 -11.36
C ILE A 7 -0.84 -10.31 -10.63
N ILE A 8 -0.02 -9.57 -9.90
CA ILE A 8 1.03 -10.11 -9.04
C ILE A 8 0.57 -9.85 -7.60
N ASP A 9 0.32 -10.93 -6.86
CA ASP A 9 0.02 -10.86 -5.44
C ASP A 9 1.28 -11.21 -4.65
N THR A 10 1.65 -10.37 -3.69
CA THR A 10 2.87 -10.51 -2.90
C THR A 10 2.55 -10.53 -1.42
N GLU A 11 2.98 -11.58 -0.73
CA GLU A 11 2.82 -11.73 0.71
C GLU A 11 4.08 -11.29 1.48
N GLY A 12 3.89 -10.72 2.66
CA GLY A 12 4.91 -10.71 3.71
C GLY A 12 5.99 -9.62 3.65
N LEU A 13 5.71 -8.45 3.09
CA LEU A 13 6.61 -7.29 3.21
C LEU A 13 6.75 -6.85 4.69
N LEU A 14 7.98 -6.59 5.14
CA LEU A 14 8.33 -6.08 6.46
C LEU A 14 7.85 -6.97 7.64
N GLY A 15 7.65 -8.27 7.40
CA GLY A 15 7.25 -9.22 8.43
C GLY A 15 8.33 -9.38 9.50
N VAL A 16 7.94 -9.30 10.78
CA VAL A 16 8.86 -9.48 11.93
C VAL A 16 9.53 -10.85 11.93
N GLU A 17 8.89 -11.85 11.32
CA GLU A 17 9.40 -13.23 11.25
C GLU A 17 10.46 -13.46 10.16
N ARG A 18 10.71 -12.47 9.29
CA ARG A 18 11.75 -12.55 8.25
C ARG A 18 12.90 -11.63 8.60
N GLU A 19 14.05 -12.22 8.96
CA GLU A 19 15.27 -11.47 9.25
C GLU A 19 15.90 -10.82 8.00
N ASP A 20 15.51 -11.25 6.80
CA ASP A 20 16.12 -10.80 5.54
C ASP A 20 15.40 -9.61 4.91
N LYS A 21 15.83 -8.41 5.29
CA LYS A 21 15.37 -7.14 4.70
C LYS A 21 15.78 -6.96 3.23
N GLU A 22 16.76 -7.70 2.70
CA GLU A 22 17.12 -7.61 1.29
C GLU A 22 16.08 -8.29 0.41
N PHE A 23 15.48 -9.38 0.88
CA PHE A 23 14.41 -10.06 0.15
C PHE A 23 13.25 -9.10 -0.17
N ASP A 24 12.75 -8.37 0.83
CA ASP A 24 11.66 -7.41 0.66
C ASP A 24 12.03 -6.30 -0.34
N ARG A 25 13.26 -5.79 -0.25
CA ARG A 25 13.76 -4.77 -1.19
C ARG A 25 13.80 -5.30 -2.62
N ARG A 26 14.28 -6.52 -2.83
CA ARG A 26 14.32 -7.15 -4.17
C ARG A 26 12.92 -7.40 -4.70
N LEU A 27 11.97 -7.80 -3.85
CA LEU A 27 10.58 -8.00 -4.22
C LEU A 27 9.91 -6.68 -4.62
N VAL A 28 10.08 -5.62 -3.82
CA VAL A 28 9.54 -4.30 -4.15
C VAL A 28 10.17 -3.74 -5.42
N LEU A 29 11.48 -3.85 -5.58
CA LEU A 29 12.19 -3.45 -6.80
C LEU A 29 11.65 -4.19 -8.02
N PHE A 30 11.45 -5.51 -7.92
CA PHE A 30 10.86 -6.31 -8.98
C PHE A 30 9.47 -5.82 -9.35
N CYS A 31 8.58 -5.65 -8.36
CA CYS A 31 7.21 -5.16 -8.59
C CYS A 31 7.20 -3.79 -9.28
N LEU A 32 8.05 -2.86 -8.85
CA LEU A 32 8.18 -1.55 -9.49
C LEU A 32 8.75 -1.63 -10.91
N ALA A 33 9.67 -2.56 -11.18
CA ALA A 33 10.28 -2.69 -12.49
C ALA A 33 9.33 -3.28 -13.55
N VAL A 34 8.39 -4.15 -13.16
CA VAL A 34 7.57 -4.93 -14.10
C VAL A 34 6.11 -4.48 -14.17
N SER A 35 5.65 -3.64 -13.25
CA SER A 35 4.22 -3.29 -13.14
C SER A 35 3.95 -1.86 -13.63
N HIS A 36 2.83 -1.67 -14.32
CA HIS A 36 2.31 -0.33 -14.66
C HIS A 36 1.65 0.34 -13.45
N LEU A 37 1.08 -0.48 -12.56
CA LEU A 37 0.42 -0.06 -11.34
C LEU A 37 0.88 -0.97 -10.21
N VAL A 38 1.27 -0.37 -9.08
CA VAL A 38 1.68 -1.07 -7.87
C VAL A 38 0.79 -0.62 -6.72
N ILE A 39 0.21 -1.57 -5.99
CA ILE A 39 -0.63 -1.30 -4.82
C ILE A 39 0.16 -1.67 -3.57
N VAL A 40 0.46 -0.68 -2.74
CA VAL A 40 1.08 -0.88 -1.43
C VAL A 40 -0.03 -0.89 -0.39
N ASN A 41 -0.42 -2.10 0.01
CA ASN A 41 -1.39 -2.30 1.08
C ASN A 41 -0.70 -2.33 2.44
N MET A 42 -1.15 -1.50 3.37
CA MET A 42 -0.52 -1.39 4.68
C MET A 42 -1.53 -1.05 5.77
N ILE A 43 -1.32 -1.60 6.97
CA ILE A 43 -2.10 -1.28 8.16
C ILE A 43 -1.39 -0.16 8.92
N GLY A 44 -2.14 0.87 9.33
CA GLY A 44 -1.62 1.97 10.14
C GLY A 44 -1.13 3.16 9.33
N GLU A 45 -0.03 3.78 9.76
CA GLU A 45 0.54 4.98 9.14
C GLU A 45 1.77 4.66 8.31
N VAL A 46 2.03 5.47 7.29
CA VAL A 46 3.24 5.33 6.48
C VAL A 46 4.45 5.58 7.38
N ASN A 47 5.19 4.50 7.63
CA ASN A 47 6.36 4.53 8.49
C ASN A 47 7.62 4.89 7.69
N GLU A 48 8.65 5.38 8.39
CA GLU A 48 9.95 5.70 7.77
C GLU A 48 10.62 4.49 7.10
N SER A 49 10.25 3.26 7.50
CA SER A 49 10.75 2.01 6.90
C SER A 49 10.29 1.87 5.45
N LEU A 50 9.00 2.06 5.18
CA LEU A 50 8.44 2.00 3.83
C LEU A 50 9.02 3.10 2.94
N LYS A 51 9.15 4.32 3.48
CA LYS A 51 9.81 5.44 2.79
C LYS A 51 11.24 5.08 2.39
N THR A 52 12.05 4.60 3.34
CA THR A 52 13.43 4.20 3.06
C THR A 52 13.51 3.10 2.00
N MET A 53 12.61 2.12 2.06
CA MET A 53 12.56 1.02 1.10
C MET A 53 12.24 1.53 -0.32
N LEU A 54 11.23 2.40 -0.47
CA LEU A 54 10.86 2.97 -1.77
C LEU A 54 11.97 3.84 -2.36
N THR A 55 12.62 4.67 -1.55
CA THR A 55 13.77 5.47 -1.99
C THR A 55 14.89 4.58 -2.53
N LEU A 56 15.29 3.55 -1.79
CA LEU A 56 16.35 2.62 -2.21
C LEU A 56 15.98 1.86 -3.50
N CYS A 57 14.72 1.44 -3.64
CA CYS A 57 14.27 0.75 -4.83
C CYS A 57 14.29 1.68 -6.04
N ALA A 58 13.85 2.92 -5.90
CA ALA A 58 13.87 3.88 -6.99
C ALA A 58 15.29 4.28 -7.42
N ASP A 59 16.22 4.44 -6.48
CA ASP A 59 17.64 4.63 -6.79
C ASP A 59 18.19 3.42 -7.56
N SER A 60 17.79 2.20 -7.18
CA SER A 60 18.16 0.97 -7.89
C SER A 60 17.56 0.92 -9.30
N LEU A 61 16.30 1.34 -9.49
CA LEU A 61 15.67 1.45 -10.81
C LEU A 61 16.39 2.44 -11.73
N LYS A 62 16.95 3.52 -11.18
CA LYS A 62 17.74 4.50 -11.94
C LYS A 62 19.04 3.90 -12.48
N GLN A 63 19.64 2.95 -11.75
CA GLN A 63 20.90 2.29 -12.12
C GLN A 63 20.69 1.04 -13.00
N MET A 64 19.46 0.54 -13.11
CA MET A 64 19.14 -0.63 -13.92
C MET A 64 19.29 -0.32 -15.42
N ASN A 65 20.29 -0.93 -16.06
CA ASN A 65 20.49 -0.90 -17.52
C ASN A 65 19.69 -2.01 -18.25
N VAL A 66 18.43 -2.22 -17.86
CA VAL A 66 17.54 -3.22 -18.45
C VAL A 66 16.18 -2.63 -18.77
N ASN A 67 15.43 -3.28 -19.66
CA ASN A 67 14.06 -2.91 -19.95
C ASN A 67 13.19 -3.05 -18.69
N ARG A 68 12.44 -2.00 -18.39
CA ARG A 68 11.49 -1.93 -17.27
C ARG A 68 10.30 -1.07 -17.68
N VAL A 69 9.23 -1.17 -16.92
CA VAL A 69 8.10 -0.26 -17.07
C VAL A 69 8.56 1.16 -16.74
N PRO A 70 8.33 2.14 -17.64
CA PRO A 70 8.64 3.52 -17.35
C PRO A 70 7.64 4.05 -16.32
N GLN A 71 8.16 4.51 -15.19
CA GLN A 71 7.43 5.29 -14.19
C GLN A 71 6.11 4.63 -13.70
N PRO A 72 6.17 3.48 -13.00
CA PRO A 72 5.01 2.84 -12.38
C PRO A 72 4.19 3.81 -11.52
N ILE A 73 2.86 3.72 -11.60
CA ILE A 73 1.95 4.44 -10.70
C ILE A 73 1.81 3.65 -9.40
N VAL A 74 2.11 4.28 -8.27
CA VAL A 74 2.02 3.61 -6.96
C VAL A 74 0.83 4.13 -6.18
N HIS A 75 -0.09 3.23 -5.85
CA HIS A 75 -1.21 3.49 -4.96
C HIS A 75 -0.91 3.01 -3.55
N PHE A 76 -1.16 3.84 -2.55
CA PHE A 76 -1.06 3.48 -1.14
C PHE A 76 -2.44 3.24 -0.56
N ILE A 77 -2.66 2.06 -0.01
CA ILE A 77 -3.90 1.68 0.67
C ILE A 77 -3.63 1.63 2.17
N LEU A 78 -4.16 2.62 2.89
CA LEU A 78 -4.16 2.69 4.35
C LEU A 78 -5.35 1.87 4.86
N ASN A 79 -5.10 0.59 5.12
CA ASN A 79 -6.10 -0.40 5.45
C ASN A 79 -6.41 -0.44 6.95
N GLN A 80 -7.61 -0.91 7.30
CA GLN A 80 -8.12 -1.02 8.66
C GLN A 80 -8.10 0.29 9.45
N LYS A 81 -8.31 1.42 8.77
CA LYS A 81 -8.41 2.72 9.42
C LYS A 81 -9.78 2.85 10.10
N ALA A 82 -9.76 3.21 11.38
CA ALA A 82 -10.98 3.54 12.13
C ALA A 82 -11.60 4.86 11.64
N ASP A 83 -10.75 5.78 11.21
CA ASP A 83 -11.14 7.04 10.59
C ASP A 83 -10.81 7.01 9.10
N LEU A 84 -11.87 7.00 8.29
CA LEU A 84 -11.77 6.94 6.84
C LEU A 84 -11.53 8.31 6.21
N ASN A 85 -11.59 9.39 6.99
CA ASN A 85 -11.38 10.73 6.46
C ASN A 85 -9.91 10.95 6.07
N ILE A 86 -9.66 11.00 4.76
CA ILE A 86 -8.33 11.25 4.18
C ILE A 86 -7.77 12.59 4.67
N GLN A 87 -8.62 13.59 4.93
CA GLN A 87 -8.18 14.93 5.39
C GLN A 87 -7.41 14.85 6.71
N ASN A 88 -7.79 13.93 7.60
CA ASN A 88 -7.11 13.75 8.89
C ASN A 88 -5.73 13.12 8.72
N ASN A 89 -5.46 12.46 7.59
CA ASN A 89 -4.16 11.89 7.24
C ASN A 89 -3.38 12.77 6.23
N GLN A 90 -3.97 13.88 5.75
CA GLN A 90 -3.41 14.70 4.67
C GLN A 90 -2.02 15.25 5.01
N ALA A 91 -1.81 15.71 6.23
CA ALA A 91 -0.51 16.23 6.65
C ALA A 91 0.61 15.16 6.60
N ALA A 92 0.28 13.91 6.92
CA ALA A 92 1.21 12.80 6.81
C ALA A 92 1.47 12.46 5.33
N ILE A 93 0.41 12.40 4.51
CA ILE A 93 0.47 12.18 3.06
C ILE A 93 1.35 13.24 2.38
N ASP A 94 1.12 14.51 2.67
CA ASP A 94 1.89 15.63 2.11
C ASP A 94 3.37 15.54 2.51
N LYS A 95 3.66 15.16 3.76
CA LYS A 95 5.04 14.94 4.22
C LYS A 95 5.71 13.81 3.43
N ILE A 96 5.03 12.69 3.21
CA ILE A 96 5.57 11.56 2.45
C ILE A 96 5.84 11.97 1.01
N ILE A 97 4.90 12.68 0.38
CA ILE A 97 5.06 13.18 -0.98
C ILE A 97 6.23 14.16 -1.06
N ALA A 98 6.36 15.06 -0.09
CA ALA A 98 7.47 16.01 -0.03
C ALA A 98 8.82 15.29 0.14
N ASP A 99 8.88 14.31 1.05
CA ASP A 99 10.07 13.51 1.29
C ASP A 99 10.46 12.71 0.04
N LEU A 100 9.50 12.07 -0.63
CA LEU A 100 9.72 11.34 -1.88
C LEU A 100 10.16 12.28 -3.01
N LYS A 101 9.62 13.50 -3.09
CA LYS A 101 10.06 14.54 -4.04
C LYS A 101 11.45 15.11 -3.72
N SER A 102 11.90 15.03 -2.47
CA SER A 102 13.23 15.51 -2.06
C SER A 102 14.34 14.59 -2.57
N PHE A 103 14.02 13.32 -2.77
CA PHE A 103 14.83 12.39 -3.54
C PHE A 103 14.51 12.62 -5.03
N ASP A 104 15.50 12.48 -5.92
CA ASP A 104 15.32 12.57 -7.38
C ASP A 104 14.59 11.33 -7.94
N LEU A 105 13.46 10.98 -7.30
CA LEU A 105 12.52 9.93 -7.69
C LEU A 105 11.63 10.40 -8.84
N SER A 106 11.62 11.71 -9.10
CA SER A 106 10.91 12.35 -10.21
C SER A 106 11.30 11.69 -11.54
N GLY A 107 10.35 10.93 -12.11
CA GLY A 107 10.52 10.18 -13.35
C GLY A 107 10.83 8.70 -13.18
N MET A 108 11.08 8.21 -11.96
CA MET A 108 11.26 6.78 -11.69
C MET A 108 9.96 6.10 -11.27
N ILE A 109 9.11 6.79 -10.50
CA ILE A 109 7.84 6.30 -9.95
C ILE A 109 6.85 7.47 -9.96
N ASP A 110 5.57 7.24 -10.29
CA ASP A 110 4.49 8.24 -10.21
C ASP A 110 3.71 8.10 -8.91
N ILE A 111 3.80 9.11 -8.04
CA ILE A 111 3.11 9.19 -6.75
C ILE A 111 2.45 10.56 -6.64
N LYS A 112 1.14 10.57 -6.43
CA LYS A 112 0.33 11.80 -6.33
C LYS A 112 -0.59 11.76 -5.10
N PRO A 113 -1.06 12.90 -4.57
CA PRO A 113 -2.00 12.90 -3.45
C PRO A 113 -3.22 11.99 -3.67
N GLU A 114 -3.77 11.95 -4.89
CA GLU A 114 -4.91 11.11 -5.28
C GLU A 114 -4.62 9.61 -5.32
N THR A 115 -3.35 9.20 -5.19
CA THR A 115 -2.95 7.79 -5.13
C THR A 115 -3.01 7.20 -3.72
N PHE A 116 -3.39 7.99 -2.72
CA PHE A 116 -3.58 7.54 -1.34
C PHE A 116 -5.06 7.27 -1.05
N HIS A 117 -5.34 6.09 -0.51
CA HIS A 117 -6.69 5.60 -0.24
C HIS A 117 -6.78 5.11 1.19
N THR A 118 -7.88 5.41 1.88
CA THR A 118 -8.21 4.85 3.20
C THR A 118 -9.29 3.79 3.04
N LEU A 119 -9.05 2.59 3.57
CA LEU A 119 -10.04 1.51 3.56
C LEU A 119 -10.45 1.13 4.98
N PRO A 120 -11.75 0.81 5.18
CA PRO A 120 -12.25 0.30 6.46
C PRO A 120 -11.72 -1.10 6.73
N ASN A 121 -12.05 -1.61 7.92
CA ASN A 121 -11.86 -3.03 8.17
C ASN A 121 -12.75 -3.85 7.21
N ALA A 122 -12.14 -4.82 6.53
CA ALA A 122 -12.86 -5.75 5.65
C ALA A 122 -13.80 -6.68 6.43
N PHE A 123 -13.56 -6.85 7.73
CA PHE A 123 -14.29 -7.77 8.59
C PHE A 123 -14.98 -7.05 9.74
N LYS A 124 -16.28 -7.33 9.90
CA LYS A 124 -17.05 -6.91 11.08
C LYS A 124 -17.36 -8.12 11.94
N LYS A 125 -17.15 -7.97 13.25
CA LYS A 125 -17.60 -8.94 14.24
C LYS A 125 -19.04 -8.61 14.62
N GLU A 126 -19.97 -9.48 14.25
CA GLU A 126 -21.31 -9.46 14.84
C GLU A 126 -21.30 -10.39 16.05
N ARG A 127 -21.66 -9.82 17.22
CA ARG A 127 -22.10 -10.65 18.32
C ARG A 127 -23.55 -11.04 18.04
N GLY A 128 -23.86 -12.33 18.20
CA GLY A 128 -25.25 -12.78 18.22
C GLY A 128 -26.07 -12.02 19.30
N PRO A 129 -27.40 -12.18 19.32
CA PRO A 129 -28.26 -11.52 20.30
C PRO A 129 -27.67 -11.65 21.72
N LEU A 130 -27.67 -10.55 22.46
CA LEU A 130 -26.95 -10.26 23.72
C LEU A 130 -26.98 -11.34 24.83
N ASN A 131 -27.75 -12.41 24.69
CA ASN A 131 -28.04 -13.38 25.73
C ASN A 131 -27.39 -14.76 25.55
N ASP A 132 -26.66 -15.03 24.46
CA ASP A 132 -26.05 -16.35 24.27
C ASP A 132 -24.55 -16.26 23.94
N THR A 133 -23.74 -16.35 24.99
CA THR A 133 -22.27 -16.34 24.92
C THR A 133 -21.68 -17.64 24.35
N ASN A 134 -22.51 -18.67 24.10
CA ASN A 134 -22.06 -19.95 23.56
C ASN A 134 -22.12 -20.00 22.02
N LEU A 135 -22.71 -19.00 21.36
CA LEU A 135 -22.73 -18.92 19.91
C LEU A 135 -21.36 -18.43 19.38
N PRO A 136 -20.80 -19.06 18.33
CA PRO A 136 -19.58 -18.58 17.70
C PRO A 136 -19.78 -17.16 17.15
N CYS A 137 -18.77 -16.31 17.33
CA CYS A 137 -18.77 -14.97 16.77
C CYS A 137 -18.79 -15.07 15.24
N LEU A 138 -19.81 -14.50 14.61
CA LEU A 138 -19.92 -14.46 13.15
C LEU A 138 -19.05 -13.31 12.63
N ILE A 139 -18.23 -13.62 11.64
CA ILE A 139 -17.44 -12.63 10.90
C ILE A 139 -18.17 -12.36 9.59
N LYS A 140 -18.58 -11.11 9.38
CA LYS A 140 -19.15 -10.66 8.10
C LYS A 140 -18.11 -9.91 7.29
N THR A 141 -18.06 -10.19 5.99
CA THR A 141 -17.29 -9.46 4.99
C THR A 141 -18.17 -8.38 4.36
N GLU A 142 -18.48 -7.34 5.14
CA GLU A 142 -19.26 -6.19 4.69
C GLU A 142 -18.48 -4.92 5.04
N PRO A 143 -17.59 -4.46 4.14
CA PRO A 143 -16.82 -3.24 4.37
C PRO A 143 -17.76 -2.03 4.49
N ASP A 144 -17.50 -1.14 5.46
CA ASP A 144 -18.16 0.17 5.55
C ASP A 144 -17.57 1.12 4.51
N PHE A 145 -18.12 1.12 3.31
CA PHE A 145 -17.79 2.18 2.35
C PHE A 145 -18.48 3.47 2.78
N ILE A 146 -17.73 4.57 2.84
CA ILE A 146 -18.37 5.90 2.82
C ILE A 146 -18.88 6.09 1.38
N GLU A 147 -20.20 6.18 1.21
CA GLU A 147 -20.76 6.69 -0.03
C GLU A 147 -20.27 8.13 -0.20
N LEU A 148 -19.46 8.37 -1.24
CA LEU A 148 -19.11 9.72 -1.66
C LEU A 148 -20.39 10.35 -2.23
N VAL A 149 -21.01 11.25 -1.46
CA VAL A 149 -22.13 12.12 -1.87
C VAL A 149 -21.63 13.25 -2.77
#